data_AF-A0A3D2SR13-F1
#
_entry.id   AF-A0A3D2SR13-F1
#
_cell.length_a   1.000
_cell.length_b   1.000
_cell.length_c   1.000
_cell.angle_alpha   90.00
_cell.angle_beta   90.00
_cell.angle_gamma   90.00
#
_symmetry.space_group_name_H-M   'P 1'
#
loop_
_entity.id
_entity.type
_entity.pdbx_description
1 polymer ?
#
loop_
_entity_poly.entity_id
_entity_poly.type
_entity_poly.pdbx_seq_one_letter_code
_entity_poly.pdbx_strand_id
1 'polypeptide(L)'
;YTGEDGFEISVLNQYAPTLWNALLEKEVVKPIGLAARDGLRLEMGYPLYGHELDETTSPIEADLSWVISKNNTDFIGADRVLKEKEVGVTRKRFGIKLLDRGVAREGTEVFCHEGKKLGVMTSGGHSPILNASVGMAYLDEACQSDTGVYVRVRNRNLSARIVDLPFIEARTKSNVKKQAKEKSNG
;
A
#
# COMPACT_ATOMS: atom_id res chain seq x y z
N TYR A 1 3.15 -9.75 -6.62
CA TYR A 1 3.01 -8.49 -5.85
C TYR A 1 2.16 -7.45 -6.58
N THR A 2 0.92 -7.80 -6.93
CA THR A 2 0.02 -6.96 -7.75
C THR A 2 -1.42 -6.94 -7.24
N GLY A 3 -1.79 -7.81 -6.28
CA GLY A 3 -3.17 -8.00 -5.83
C GLY A 3 -4.02 -8.90 -6.73
N GLU A 4 -3.51 -9.26 -7.90
CA GLU A 4 -4.11 -10.21 -8.83
C GLU A 4 -3.65 -11.65 -8.55
N ASP A 5 -4.40 -12.64 -9.03
CA ASP A 5 -3.95 -14.03 -9.05
C ASP A 5 -2.65 -14.18 -9.86
N GLY A 6 -1.75 -15.03 -9.38
CA GLY A 6 -0.44 -15.18 -10.00
C GLY A 6 0.51 -16.06 -9.21
N PHE A 7 1.71 -16.23 -9.76
CA PHE A 7 2.75 -17.09 -9.22
C PHE A 7 4.09 -16.38 -9.25
N GLU A 8 4.97 -16.76 -8.32
CA GLU A 8 6.40 -16.45 -8.38
C GLU A 8 7.14 -17.75 -8.68
N ILE A 9 8.01 -17.73 -9.69
CA ILE A 9 8.71 -18.93 -10.17
C ILE A 9 10.21 -18.72 -10.00
N SER A 10 10.81 -19.49 -9.08
CA SER A 10 12.25 -19.49 -8.85
C SER A 10 12.89 -20.67 -9.56
N VAL A 11 13.87 -20.39 -10.44
CA VAL A 11 14.66 -21.40 -11.15
C VAL A 11 16.14 -21.06 -11.08
N LEU A 12 17.00 -22.05 -11.33
CA LEU A 12 18.44 -21.78 -11.50
C LEU A 12 18.65 -20.81 -12.66
N ASN A 13 19.63 -19.91 -12.52
CA ASN A 13 19.89 -18.84 -13.48
C ASN A 13 20.03 -19.34 -14.92
N GLN A 14 20.67 -20.50 -15.11
CA GLN A 14 20.84 -21.12 -16.44
C GLN A 14 19.52 -21.48 -17.14
N TYR A 15 18.43 -21.66 -16.39
CA TYR A 15 17.10 -21.98 -16.92
C TYR A 15 16.20 -20.76 -17.07
N ALA A 16 16.58 -19.59 -16.52
CA ALA A 16 15.75 -18.39 -16.55
C ALA A 16 15.43 -17.91 -17.98
N PRO A 17 16.38 -17.86 -18.95
CA PRO A 17 16.07 -17.46 -20.32
C PRO A 17 15.07 -18.40 -21.01
N THR A 18 15.24 -19.71 -20.82
CA THR A 18 14.34 -20.73 -21.40
C THR A 18 12.92 -20.59 -20.86
N LEU A 19 12.77 -20.46 -19.53
CA LEU A 19 11.47 -20.27 -18.90
C LEU A 19 10.82 -18.96 -19.37
N TRP A 20 11.57 -17.86 -19.41
CA TRP A 20 11.09 -16.56 -19.84
C TRP A 20 10.55 -16.59 -21.28
N ASN A 21 11.32 -17.16 -22.21
CA ASN A 21 10.92 -17.26 -23.61
C ASN A 21 9.68 -18.15 -23.80
N ALA A 22 9.64 -19.30 -23.12
CA ALA A 22 8.49 -20.22 -23.18
C ALA A 22 7.18 -19.57 -22.69
N LEU A 23 7.26 -18.66 -21.70
CA LEU A 23 6.09 -17.89 -21.26
C LEU A 23 5.69 -16.82 -22.29
N LEU A 24 6.66 -16.12 -22.89
CA LEU A 24 6.39 -15.07 -23.89
C LEU A 24 5.89 -15.61 -25.23
N GLU A 25 6.05 -16.90 -25.53
CA GLU A 25 5.40 -17.54 -26.67
C GLU A 25 3.87 -17.57 -26.56
N LYS A 26 3.31 -17.36 -25.37
CA LYS A 26 1.86 -17.28 -25.17
C LYS A 26 1.39 -15.85 -25.46
N GLU A 27 0.48 -15.70 -26.42
CA GLU A 27 -0.03 -14.38 -26.86
C GLU A 27 -0.62 -13.50 -25.75
N VAL A 28 -1.14 -14.13 -24.69
CA VAL A 28 -1.73 -13.43 -23.53
C VAL A 28 -0.71 -12.89 -22.55
N VAL A 29 0.57 -13.26 -22.69
CA VAL A 29 1.65 -12.87 -21.78
C VAL A 29 2.42 -11.70 -22.38
N LYS A 30 2.63 -10.65 -21.60
CA LYS A 30 3.45 -9.50 -21.97
C LYS A 30 4.43 -9.18 -20.84
N PRO A 31 5.66 -8.72 -21.16
CA PRO A 31 6.57 -8.25 -20.13
C PRO A 31 6.00 -6.98 -19.50
N ILE A 32 6.26 -6.80 -18.21
CA ILE A 32 5.85 -5.62 -17.46
C ILE A 32 7.07 -5.03 -16.75
N GLY A 33 7.21 -3.71 -16.83
CA GLY A 33 8.31 -2.98 -16.23
C GLY A 33 8.08 -2.62 -14.77
N LEU A 34 9.15 -2.12 -14.12
CA LEU A 34 9.13 -1.73 -12.71
C LEU A 34 8.11 -0.63 -12.39
N ALA A 35 7.94 0.37 -13.26
CA ALA A 35 6.98 1.45 -13.04
C ALA A 35 5.53 0.94 -12.94
N ALA A 36 5.17 -0.04 -13.77
CA ALA A 36 3.84 -0.64 -13.71
C ALA A 36 3.68 -1.55 -12.48
N ARG A 37 4.72 -2.28 -12.08
CA ARG A 37 4.74 -3.00 -10.79
C ARG A 37 4.54 -2.06 -9.60
N ASP A 38 5.18 -0.90 -9.61
CA ASP A 38 5.04 0.11 -8.55
C ASP A 38 3.62 0.69 -8.51
N GLY A 39 2.99 0.93 -9.67
CA GLY A 39 1.57 1.30 -9.72
C GLY A 39 0.65 0.23 -9.12
N LEU A 40 0.83 -1.04 -9.52
CA LEU A 40 -0.02 -2.14 -9.05
C LEU A 40 0.11 -2.39 -7.54
N ARG A 41 1.33 -2.35 -6.99
CA ARG A 41 1.52 -2.51 -5.54
C ARG A 41 0.95 -1.33 -4.77
N LEU A 42 1.03 -0.13 -5.33
CA LEU A 42 0.50 1.09 -4.73
C LEU A 42 -1.02 1.03 -4.64
N GLU A 43 -1.69 0.61 -5.71
CA GLU A 43 -3.14 0.37 -5.73
C GLU A 43 -3.57 -0.63 -4.64
N MET A 44 -2.74 -1.64 -4.39
CA MET A 44 -2.95 -2.61 -3.32
C MET A 44 -2.54 -2.13 -1.92
N GLY A 45 -1.99 -0.93 -1.79
CA GLY A 45 -1.49 -0.41 -0.52
C GLY A 45 -0.36 -1.27 0.07
N TYR A 46 0.39 -1.97 -0.77
CA TYR A 46 1.48 -2.82 -0.31
C TYR A 46 2.74 -1.98 -0.02
N PRO A 47 3.33 -2.11 1.20
CA PRO A 47 4.52 -1.37 1.60
C PRO A 47 5.76 -1.78 0.81
N LEU A 48 6.50 -0.80 0.28
CA LEU A 48 7.82 -1.02 -0.32
C LEU A 48 8.92 -0.61 0.67
N TYR A 49 9.89 -1.49 0.91
CA TYR A 49 11.04 -1.17 1.76
C TYR A 49 11.84 -0.01 1.14
N GLY A 50 12.25 0.94 1.98
CA GLY A 50 12.82 2.22 1.58
C GLY A 50 11.79 3.33 1.38
N HIS A 51 10.48 3.03 1.38
CA HIS A 51 9.40 4.02 1.30
C HIS A 51 8.46 3.94 2.51
N GLU A 52 7.68 2.87 2.61
CA GLU A 52 6.75 2.65 3.73
C GLU A 52 7.38 1.90 4.89
N LEU A 53 8.49 1.20 4.64
CA LEU A 53 9.18 0.40 5.65
C LEU A 53 10.66 0.74 5.63
N ASP A 54 11.24 0.90 6.81
CA ASP A 54 12.67 1.02 7.04
C ASP A 54 12.99 0.49 8.45
N GLU A 55 14.25 0.61 8.85
CA GLU A 55 14.71 0.16 10.19
C GLU A 55 14.09 0.95 11.35
N THR A 56 13.50 2.12 11.08
CA THR A 56 12.92 3.01 12.10
C THR A 56 11.43 2.78 12.30
N THR A 57 10.78 2.14 11.33
CA THR A 57 9.33 1.99 11.25
C THR A 57 8.87 0.65 11.80
N SER A 58 8.00 0.65 12.80
CA SER A 58 7.47 -0.60 13.34
C SER A 58 6.35 -1.19 12.49
N PRO A 59 6.09 -2.50 12.58
CA PRO A 59 4.91 -3.11 11.95
C PRO A 59 3.58 -2.55 12.46
N ILE A 60 3.53 -1.97 13.67
CA ILE A 60 2.31 -1.38 14.22
C ILE A 60 2.04 -0.03 13.55
N GLU A 61 3.07 0.83 13.46
CA GLU A 61 3.00 2.07 12.69
C GLU A 61 2.62 1.78 11.23
N ALA A 62 3.18 0.73 10.62
CA ALA A 62 2.91 0.36 9.23
C ALA A 62 1.53 -0.28 8.97
N ASP A 63 0.67 -0.41 9.99
CA ASP A 63 -0.61 -1.12 9.91
C ASP A 63 -0.47 -2.58 9.45
N LEU A 64 0.58 -3.24 9.91
CA LEU A 64 0.91 -4.64 9.60
C LEU A 64 0.75 -5.54 10.83
N SER A 65 0.03 -5.12 11.87
CA SER A 65 -0.16 -5.94 13.08
C SER A 65 -0.73 -7.34 12.78
N TRP A 66 -1.40 -7.52 11.64
CA TRP A 66 -1.98 -8.80 11.20
C TRP A 66 -0.92 -9.87 10.84
N VAL A 67 0.33 -9.49 10.51
CA VAL A 67 1.40 -10.46 10.22
C VAL A 67 2.08 -10.99 11.48
N ILE A 68 1.87 -10.32 12.62
CA ILE A 68 2.52 -10.68 13.88
C ILE A 68 1.68 -11.72 14.60
N SER A 69 2.31 -12.84 14.97
CA SER A 69 1.68 -13.90 15.75
C SER A 69 1.02 -13.35 17.02
N LYS A 70 -0.14 -13.89 17.37
CA LYS A 70 -0.81 -13.59 18.64
C LYS A 70 -0.19 -14.34 19.82
N ASN A 71 0.50 -15.44 19.55
CA ASN A 71 0.97 -16.37 20.59
C ASN A 71 2.50 -16.31 20.78
N ASN A 72 3.25 -15.90 19.77
CA ASN A 72 4.70 -15.76 19.90
C ASN A 72 5.04 -14.37 20.44
N THR A 73 5.63 -14.33 21.63
CA THR A 73 6.10 -13.12 22.30
C THR A 73 7.63 -13.02 22.35
N ASP A 74 8.35 -14.04 21.88
CA ASP A 74 9.82 -14.11 21.92
C ASP A 74 10.37 -14.05 20.49
N PHE A 75 10.63 -12.83 20.02
CA PHE A 75 11.21 -12.56 18.71
C PHE A 75 12.04 -11.28 18.76
N ILE A 76 12.95 -11.11 17.79
CA ILE A 76 13.81 -9.92 17.70
C ILE A 76 12.92 -8.68 17.54
N GLY A 77 13.03 -7.74 18.48
CA GLY A 77 12.23 -6.51 18.52
C GLY A 77 10.88 -6.62 19.23
N ALA A 78 10.59 -7.75 19.91
CA ALA A 78 9.32 -7.98 20.61
C ALA A 78 8.98 -6.87 21.61
N ASP A 79 9.93 -6.38 22.41
CA ASP A 79 9.68 -5.35 23.43
C ASP A 79 9.01 -4.10 22.85
N ARG A 80 9.49 -3.60 21.70
CA ARG A 80 8.89 -2.44 21.03
C ARG A 80 7.51 -2.78 20.48
N VAL A 81 7.42 -3.87 19.72
CA VAL A 81 6.20 -4.25 19.00
C VAL A 81 5.05 -4.58 19.95
N LEU A 82 5.32 -5.34 21.01
CA LEU A 82 4.30 -5.72 22.00
C LEU A 82 3.85 -4.50 22.80
N LYS A 83 4.77 -3.63 23.21
CA LYS A 83 4.43 -2.36 23.86
C LYS A 83 3.52 -1.50 22.99
N GLU A 84 3.88 -1.28 21.72
CA GLU A 84 3.07 -0.49 20.79
C GLU A 84 1.69 -1.12 20.51
N LYS A 85 1.55 -2.45 20.55
CA LYS A 85 0.24 -3.12 20.48
C LYS A 85 -0.64 -2.81 21.69
N GLU A 86 -0.05 -2.68 22.87
CA GLU A 86 -0.79 -2.40 24.11
C GLU A 86 -1.15 -0.92 24.26
N VAL A 87 -0.18 -0.03 24.00
CA VAL A 87 -0.33 1.41 24.28
C VAL A 87 -0.69 2.24 23.06
N GLY A 88 -0.61 1.67 21.85
CA GLY A 88 -0.79 2.38 20.59
C GLY A 88 0.48 3.03 20.06
N VAL A 89 0.33 3.71 18.92
CA VAL A 89 1.38 4.46 18.22
C VAL A 89 0.92 5.90 17.98
N THR A 90 1.84 6.83 17.80
CA THR A 90 1.50 8.25 17.54
C THR A 90 1.28 8.55 16.07
N ARG A 91 1.80 7.69 15.18
CA ARG A 91 1.60 7.78 13.73
C ARG A 91 1.27 6.42 13.16
N LYS A 92 0.50 6.41 12.09
CA LYS A 92 0.12 5.21 11.37
C LYS A 92 0.13 5.44 9.86
N ARG A 93 0.32 4.37 9.10
CA ARG A 93 0.26 4.41 7.63
C ARG A 93 -1.19 4.42 7.16
N PHE A 94 -1.52 5.38 6.30
CA PHE A 94 -2.84 5.53 5.69
C PHE A 94 -2.74 5.62 4.15
N GLY A 95 -3.85 5.35 3.47
CA GLY A 95 -4.03 5.70 2.07
C GLY A 95 -4.45 7.15 1.91
N ILE A 96 -3.97 7.81 0.87
CA ILE A 96 -4.37 9.15 0.44
C ILE A 96 -4.84 9.07 -1.01
N LYS A 97 -6.04 9.57 -1.28
CA LYS A 97 -6.59 9.73 -2.63
C LYS A 97 -6.78 11.20 -2.95
N LEU A 98 -6.13 11.70 -4.00
CA LEU A 98 -6.30 13.07 -4.45
C LEU A 98 -7.66 13.22 -5.16
N LEU A 99 -8.34 14.33 -4.86
CA LEU A 99 -9.57 14.75 -5.53
C LEU A 99 -9.26 15.69 -6.70
N ASP A 100 -8.18 16.47 -6.57
CA ASP A 100 -7.69 17.36 -7.63
C ASP A 100 -6.71 16.66 -8.58
N ARG A 101 -6.51 17.25 -9.76
CA ARG A 101 -5.46 16.84 -10.68
C ARG A 101 -4.07 17.17 -10.12
N GLY A 102 -3.19 16.18 -10.09
CA GLY A 102 -1.81 16.30 -9.65
C GLY A 102 -1.31 14.98 -9.07
N VAL A 103 -0.03 14.91 -8.71
CA VAL A 103 0.55 13.74 -8.04
C VAL A 103 1.30 14.24 -6.81
N ALA A 104 0.90 13.76 -5.63
CA ALA A 104 1.69 13.89 -4.42
C ALA A 104 2.73 12.78 -4.40
N ARG A 105 4.01 13.14 -4.36
CA ARG A 105 5.13 12.17 -4.32
C ARG A 105 5.63 12.02 -2.89
N GLU A 106 6.54 11.09 -2.68
CA GLU A 106 7.30 10.96 -1.43
C GLU A 106 7.80 12.32 -0.91
N GLY A 107 7.71 12.52 0.40
CA GLY A 107 8.08 13.76 1.08
C GLY A 107 7.03 14.87 1.02
N THR A 108 5.95 14.71 0.24
CA THR A 108 4.85 15.69 0.20
C THR A 108 4.14 15.75 1.55
N GLU A 109 3.99 16.94 2.12
CA GLU A 109 3.34 17.14 3.41
C GLU A 109 1.81 17.08 3.30
N VAL A 110 1.18 16.50 4.32
CA VAL A 110 -0.28 16.37 4.46
C VAL A 110 -0.76 17.25 5.60
N PHE A 111 -1.83 18.02 5.37
CA PHE A 111 -2.40 18.99 6.31
C PHE A 111 -3.90 18.80 6.48
N CYS A 112 -4.42 19.13 7.66
CA CYS A 112 -5.86 19.29 7.87
C CYS A 112 -6.36 20.63 7.30
N HIS A 113 -7.67 20.86 7.38
CA HIS A 113 -8.30 22.10 6.89
C HIS A 113 -7.89 23.34 7.70
N GLU A 114 -7.59 23.17 8.98
CA GLU A 114 -7.11 24.22 9.89
C GLU A 114 -5.63 24.57 9.65
N GLY A 115 -4.94 23.86 8.74
CA GLY A 115 -3.54 24.12 8.39
C GLY A 115 -2.50 23.44 9.30
N LYS A 116 -2.93 22.60 10.25
CA LYS A 116 -2.01 21.74 11.03
C LYS A 116 -1.46 20.64 10.13
N LYS A 117 -0.13 20.41 10.19
CA LYS A 117 0.51 19.27 9.52
C LYS A 117 0.09 17.98 10.23
N LEU A 118 -0.44 17.04 9.46
CA LEU A 118 -0.85 15.70 9.91
C LEU A 118 0.25 14.68 9.68
N GLY A 119 1.07 14.86 8.64
CA GLY A 119 2.08 13.86 8.28
C GLY A 119 2.74 14.10 6.93
N VAL A 120 3.24 13.02 6.34
CA VAL A 120 4.02 13.04 5.10
C VAL A 120 3.77 11.80 4.24
N MET A 121 3.69 12.01 2.93
CA MET A 121 3.60 10.95 1.92
C MET A 121 4.89 10.15 1.87
N THR A 122 4.79 8.83 1.79
CA THR A 122 5.90 7.89 1.57
C THR A 122 5.99 7.42 0.11
N SER A 123 4.86 7.34 -0.57
CA SER A 123 4.79 7.01 -1.99
C SER A 123 3.57 7.64 -2.64
N GLY A 124 3.61 7.80 -3.96
CA GLY A 124 2.45 8.27 -4.68
C GLY A 124 2.62 8.24 -6.19
N GLY A 125 1.50 8.01 -6.87
CA GLY A 125 1.45 7.75 -8.31
C GLY A 125 0.04 7.95 -8.86
N HIS A 126 -0.12 7.68 -10.15
CA HIS A 126 -1.43 7.65 -10.80
C HIS A 126 -1.92 6.22 -10.88
N SER A 127 -3.15 5.97 -10.43
CA SER A 127 -3.87 4.71 -10.61
C SER A 127 -4.72 4.81 -11.89
N PRO A 128 -4.42 4.03 -12.94
CA PRO A 128 -5.27 3.97 -14.12
C PRO A 128 -6.66 3.40 -13.82
N ILE A 129 -6.76 2.46 -12.86
CA ILE A 129 -8.02 1.81 -12.48
C ILE A 129 -8.98 2.81 -11.83
N LEU A 130 -8.46 3.63 -10.92
CA LEU A 130 -9.25 4.62 -10.18
C LEU A 130 -9.36 5.96 -10.92
N ASN A 131 -8.62 6.13 -12.02
CA ASN A 131 -8.45 7.38 -12.75
C ASN A 131 -8.14 8.57 -11.81
N ALA A 132 -7.30 8.33 -10.82
CA ALA A 132 -6.97 9.28 -9.76
C ALA A 132 -5.54 9.07 -9.28
N SER A 133 -4.96 10.09 -8.65
CA SER A 133 -3.70 9.92 -7.95
C SER A 133 -3.93 9.41 -6.54
N VAL A 134 -3.15 8.39 -6.20
CA VAL A 134 -3.18 7.71 -4.91
C VAL A 134 -1.77 7.62 -4.35
N GLY A 135 -1.67 7.47 -3.04
CA GLY A 135 -0.38 7.32 -2.39
C GLY A 135 -0.53 6.95 -0.92
N MET A 136 0.54 6.52 -0.30
CA MET A 136 0.54 6.20 1.13
C MET A 136 1.26 7.29 1.92
N ALA A 137 0.86 7.47 3.17
CA ALA A 137 1.44 8.46 4.06
C ALA A 137 1.48 7.95 5.49
N TYR A 138 2.49 8.38 6.25
CA TYR A 138 2.43 8.32 7.71
C TYR A 138 1.78 9.59 8.23
N LEU A 139 0.65 9.43 8.91
CA LEU A 139 -0.13 10.51 9.52
C LEU A 139 -0.24 10.27 11.03
N ASP A 140 -0.60 11.32 11.77
CA ASP A 140 -1.08 11.23 13.16
C ASP A 140 -2.12 10.10 13.29
N GLU A 141 -1.95 9.20 14.26
CA GLU A 141 -2.80 8.02 14.44
C GLU A 141 -4.27 8.37 14.68
N ALA A 142 -4.54 9.55 15.25
CA ALA A 142 -5.91 10.03 15.48
C ALA A 142 -6.66 10.37 14.18
N CYS A 143 -5.99 10.34 13.02
CA CYS A 143 -6.63 10.54 11.73
C CYS A 143 -7.63 9.42 11.41
N GLN A 144 -8.75 9.80 10.79
CA GLN A 144 -9.81 8.86 10.42
C GLN A 144 -9.96 8.78 8.89
N SER A 145 -10.29 7.60 8.40
CA SER A 145 -10.68 7.41 7.01
C SER A 145 -11.89 8.26 6.63
N ASP A 146 -12.01 8.56 5.35
CA ASP A 146 -12.92 9.52 4.74
C ASP A 146 -12.76 11.00 5.16
N THR A 147 -11.77 11.32 5.99
CA THR A 147 -11.44 12.70 6.34
C THR A 147 -10.80 13.42 5.16
N GLY A 148 -11.31 14.61 4.84
CA GLY A 148 -10.71 15.50 3.84
C GLY A 148 -9.42 16.16 4.37
N VAL A 149 -8.41 16.24 3.51
CA VAL A 149 -7.09 16.80 3.81
C VAL A 149 -6.54 17.56 2.61
N TYR A 150 -5.44 18.27 2.82
CA TYR A 150 -4.67 18.89 1.75
C TYR A 150 -3.28 18.27 1.65
N VAL A 151 -2.83 18.00 0.43
CA VAL A 151 -1.44 17.67 0.14
C VAL A 151 -0.76 18.87 -0.52
N ARG A 152 0.40 19.29 0.01
CA ARG A 152 1.09 20.49 -0.48
C ARG A 152 2.10 20.15 -1.55
N VAL A 153 1.67 20.24 -2.81
CA VAL A 153 2.53 19.97 -3.97
C VAL A 153 3.06 21.30 -4.50
N ARG A 154 4.37 21.54 -4.33
CA ARG A 154 5.01 22.84 -4.61
C ARG A 154 4.31 23.94 -3.79
N ASN A 155 3.78 24.96 -4.45
CA ASN A 155 3.09 26.09 -3.79
C ASN A 155 1.56 25.97 -3.85
N ARG A 156 1.02 24.76 -4.07
CA ARG A 156 -0.43 24.52 -4.18
C ARG A 156 -0.87 23.48 -3.16
N ASN A 157 -1.99 23.76 -2.49
CA ASN A 157 -2.72 22.77 -1.73
C ASN A 157 -3.66 22.04 -2.69
N LEU A 158 -3.48 20.73 -2.85
CA LEU A 158 -4.41 19.88 -3.60
C LEU A 158 -5.34 19.18 -2.60
N SER A 159 -6.64 19.19 -2.88
CA SER A 159 -7.63 18.49 -2.08
C SER A 159 -7.44 16.98 -2.21
N ALA A 160 -7.47 16.29 -1.08
CA ALA A 160 -7.34 14.85 -0.99
C ALA A 160 -8.21 14.31 0.15
N ARG A 161 -8.29 12.99 0.24
CA ARG A 161 -9.03 12.28 1.28
C ARG A 161 -8.19 11.14 1.83
N ILE A 162 -8.22 10.95 3.14
CA ILE A 162 -7.68 9.77 3.81
C ILE A 162 -8.61 8.60 3.51
N VAL A 163 -8.06 7.47 3.07
CA VAL A 163 -8.84 6.27 2.72
C VAL A 163 -8.20 5.04 3.33
N ASP A 164 -9.03 4.03 3.57
CA ASP A 164 -8.55 2.70 3.96
C ASP A 164 -7.78 2.06 2.80
N LEU A 165 -6.83 1.20 3.16
CA LEU A 165 -6.09 0.37 2.21
C LEU A 165 -6.68 -1.05 2.20
N PRO A 166 -6.65 -1.75 1.06
CA PRO A 166 -6.13 -1.34 -0.24
C PRO A 166 -7.05 -0.34 -0.98
N PHE A 167 -6.54 0.38 -1.99
CA PHE A 167 -7.36 1.30 -2.80
C PHE A 167 -8.30 0.57 -3.77
N ILE A 168 -7.93 -0.65 -4.16
CA ILE A 168 -8.73 -1.53 -5.01
C ILE A 168 -8.87 -2.90 -4.34
N GLU A 169 -9.93 -3.63 -4.67
CA GLU A 169 -10.12 -4.98 -4.17
C GLU A 169 -9.13 -5.97 -4.80
N ALA A 170 -8.49 -6.79 -3.96
CA ALA A 170 -7.60 -7.86 -4.40
C ALA A 170 -8.38 -8.98 -5.13
N ARG A 171 -7.96 -9.30 -6.35
CA ARG A 171 -8.55 -10.34 -7.21
C ARG A 171 -7.72 -11.62 -7.21
N THR A 172 -7.61 -12.23 -6.03
CA THR A 172 -6.96 -13.54 -5.88
C THR A 172 -7.97 -14.68 -5.95
N LYS A 173 -7.56 -15.89 -6.37
CA LYS A 173 -8.45 -17.07 -6.43
C LYS A 173 -9.23 -17.32 -5.15
N SER A 174 -8.60 -17.10 -3.99
CA SER A 174 -9.24 -17.27 -2.68
C SER A 174 -10.32 -16.23 -2.40
N ASN A 175 -10.08 -14.97 -2.78
CA ASN A 175 -11.03 -13.89 -2.58
C ASN A 175 -12.25 -14.00 -3.48
N VAL A 176 -12.07 -14.37 -4.76
CA VAL A 176 -13.18 -14.55 -5.71
C VAL A 176 -14.15 -15.64 -5.22
N LYS A 177 -13.62 -16.74 -4.67
CA LYS A 177 -14.45 -17.82 -4.10
C LYS A 177 -15.24 -17.37 -2.86
N LYS A 178 -14.66 -16.52 -2.01
CA LYS A 178 -15.33 -15.98 -0.83
C LYS A 178 -16.51 -15.08 -1.22
N GLN A 179 -16.29 -14.16 -2.16
CA GLN A 179 -17.33 -13.26 -2.67
C GLN A 179 -18.47 -14.00 -3.37
N ALA A 180 -18.15 -15.03 -4.17
CA ALA A 180 -19.17 -15.85 -4.83
C ALA A 180 -20.09 -16.57 -3.82
N LYS A 181 -19.53 -17.01 -2.69
CA LYS A 181 -20.27 -17.70 -1.62
C LYS A 181 -21.11 -16.75 -0.77
N GLU A 182 -20.67 -15.52 -0.57
CA GLU A 182 -21.44 -14.47 0.12
C GLU A 182 -22.63 -14.01 -0.73
N LYS A 183 -22.47 -13.91 -2.06
CA LYS A 183 -23.56 -13.57 -2.99
C LYS A 183 -24.59 -14.68 -3.22
N SER A 184 -24.24 -15.95 -2.98
CA SER A 184 -25.18 -17.07 -3.08
C SER A 184 -26.02 -17.29 -1.82
N ASN A 185 -25.66 -16.62 -0.71
CA ASN A 185 -26.27 -16.81 0.61
C ASN A 185 -27.09 -15.58 1.08
N GLY A 186 -27.27 -14.58 0.22
CA GLY A 186 -28.14 -13.41 0.44
C GLY A 186 -29.21 -13.34 -0.63
#